data_AF-A0AAW5ZDN0-F1
#
_entry.id   AF-A0AAW5ZDN0-F1
#
_cell.length_a   1.000
_cell.length_b   1.000
_cell.length_c   1.000
_cell.angle_alpha   90.00
_cell.angle_beta   90.00
_cell.angle_gamma   90.00
#
_symmetry.space_group_name_H-M   'P 1'
#
loop_
_entity.id
_entity.type
_entity.pdbx_description
1 polymer ?
#
loop_
_entity_poly.entity_id
_entity_poly.type
_entity_poly.pdbx_seq_one_letter_code
_entity_poly.pdbx_strand_id
1 'polypeptide(L)'
;INHAIRQACEDKLGADQQPAFVLYLEIDPHQVDVNVHPAKHEVRFHQSRLVHDFIYQGVLSVLQQQLETPLPLDDEPQPAPRAIPENRVAAGRNHFAEPAVREPVAPRYTPAPASGSRPAA
;
A
#
# COMPACT_ATOMS: atom_id res chain seq x y z
N ILE A 1 -5.11 -7.09 25.67
CA ILE A 1 -5.11 -5.80 24.93
C ILE A 1 -4.03 -5.78 23.85
N ASN A 2 -2.73 -5.81 24.17
CA ASN A 2 -1.66 -5.80 23.16
C ASN A 2 -1.82 -6.88 22.08
N HIS A 3 -2.27 -8.07 22.47
CA HIS A 3 -2.55 -9.14 21.52
C HIS A 3 -3.65 -8.78 20.49
N ALA A 4 -4.76 -8.18 20.94
CA ALA A 4 -5.86 -7.75 20.05
C ALA A 4 -5.39 -6.75 18.99
N ILE A 5 -4.58 -5.78 19.41
CA ILE A 5 -4.07 -4.72 18.54
C ILE A 5 -3.09 -5.30 17.52
N ARG A 6 -2.15 -6.14 17.99
CA ARG A 6 -1.21 -6.83 17.09
C ARG A 6 -1.95 -7.70 16.09
N GLN A 7 -2.95 -8.46 16.52
CA GLN A 7 -3.74 -9.30 15.64
C GLN A 7 -4.48 -8.47 14.58
N ALA A 8 -5.13 -7.36 14.97
CA ALA A 8 -5.82 -6.48 14.03
C ALA A 8 -4.86 -5.81 13.02
N CYS A 9 -3.66 -5.44 13.47
CA CYS A 9 -2.64 -4.87 12.61
C CYS A 9 -2.00 -5.92 11.70
N GLU A 10 -1.69 -7.12 12.19
CA GLU A 10 -1.09 -8.21 11.40
C GLU A 10 -2.00 -8.60 10.23
N ASP A 11 -3.31 -8.66 10.46
CA ASP A 11 -4.33 -8.99 9.46
C ASP A 11 -4.41 -7.96 8.32
N LYS A 12 -3.84 -6.75 8.50
CA LYS A 12 -3.89 -5.64 7.52
C LYS A 12 -2.54 -5.10 7.03
N LEU A 13 -1.50 -5.06 7.88
CA LEU A 13 -0.17 -4.48 7.59
C LEU A 13 0.91 -5.54 7.26
N GLY A 14 0.62 -6.83 7.44
CA GLY A 14 1.59 -7.91 7.24
C GLY A 14 2.47 -8.17 8.48
N ALA A 15 2.98 -9.41 8.58
CA ALA A 15 3.44 -10.03 9.83
C ALA A 15 4.72 -9.47 10.50
N ASP A 16 5.40 -8.48 9.92
CA ASP A 16 6.73 -8.05 10.39
C ASP A 16 6.79 -6.60 10.91
N GLN A 17 5.64 -5.91 11.00
CA GLN A 17 5.60 -4.51 11.43
C GLN A 17 5.09 -4.37 12.86
N GLN A 18 5.84 -3.66 13.71
CA GLN A 18 5.36 -3.23 15.03
C GLN A 18 4.49 -1.98 14.87
N PRO A 19 3.18 -2.05 15.15
CA PRO A 19 2.33 -0.87 15.05
C PRO A 19 2.64 0.13 16.16
N ALA A 20 2.74 1.40 15.81
CA ALA A 20 2.78 2.50 16.78
C ALA A 20 1.36 2.97 17.06
N PHE A 21 0.95 2.97 18.33
CA PHE A 21 -0.40 3.39 18.72
C PHE A 21 -0.40 4.03 20.11
N VAL A 22 -1.33 4.98 20.30
CA VAL A 22 -1.70 5.51 21.62
C VAL A 22 -3.21 5.37 21.71
N LEU A 23 -3.68 4.52 22.61
CA LEU A 23 -5.10 4.23 22.80
C LEU A 23 -5.51 4.56 24.22
N TYR A 24 -6.66 5.21 24.34
CA TYR A 24 -7.31 5.48 25.61
C TYR A 24 -8.54 4.60 25.70
N LEU A 25 -8.62 3.79 26.75
CA LEU A 25 -9.77 2.92 27.02
C LEU A 25 -10.51 3.48 28.23
N GLU A 26 -11.72 3.95 28.02
CA GLU A 26 -12.64 4.31 29.09
C GLU A 26 -13.54 3.12 29.41
N ILE A 27 -13.59 2.74 30.69
CA ILE A 27 -14.39 1.61 31.16
C ILE A 27 -14.90 1.92 32.56
N ASP A 28 -16.08 1.38 32.89
CA ASP A 28 -16.62 1.41 34.24
C ASP A 28 -15.61 0.78 35.23
N PRO A 29 -15.23 1.46 36.32
CA PRO A 29 -14.33 0.91 37.35
C PRO A 29 -14.83 -0.40 37.95
N HIS A 30 -16.13 -0.70 37.94
CA HIS A 30 -16.65 -1.99 38.41
C HIS A 30 -16.31 -3.17 37.47
N GLN A 31 -15.97 -2.89 36.22
CA GLN A 31 -15.62 -3.90 35.22
C GLN A 31 -14.12 -4.18 35.13
N VAL A 32 -13.29 -3.48 35.91
CA VAL A 32 -11.83 -3.63 35.92
C VAL A 32 -11.28 -3.70 37.34
N ASP A 33 -10.50 -4.74 37.62
CA ASP A 33 -9.77 -4.93 38.86
C ASP A 33 -8.31 -4.46 38.67
N VAL A 34 -7.98 -3.36 39.34
CA VAL A 34 -6.64 -2.75 39.35
C VAL A 34 -5.75 -3.30 40.47
N ASN A 35 -6.29 -4.11 41.38
CA ASN A 35 -5.58 -4.59 42.57
C ASN A 35 -4.81 -5.90 42.33
N VAL A 36 -4.55 -6.25 41.06
CA VAL A 36 -3.98 -7.57 40.70
C VAL A 36 -2.46 -7.64 40.81
N HIS A 37 -1.75 -6.51 40.80
CA HIS A 37 -0.29 -6.47 40.88
C HIS A 37 0.18 -5.37 41.84
N PRO A 38 1.18 -5.62 42.71
CA PRO A 38 1.65 -4.65 43.70
C PRO A 38 2.22 -3.36 43.05
N ALA A 39 2.83 -3.49 41.87
CA ALA A 39 3.32 -2.36 41.08
C ALA A 39 2.28 -1.74 40.14
N LYS A 40 1.03 -2.21 40.12
CA LYS A 40 -0.07 -1.75 39.25
C LYS A 40 0.26 -1.73 37.74
N HIS A 41 1.15 -2.63 37.29
CA HIS A 41 1.50 -2.75 35.87
C HIS A 41 0.43 -3.48 35.06
N GLU A 42 -0.51 -4.15 35.73
CA GLU A 42 -1.50 -5.01 35.12
C GLU A 42 -2.87 -4.75 35.72
N VAL A 43 -3.90 -4.99 34.91
CA VAL A 43 -5.31 -4.87 35.28
C VAL A 43 -6.07 -6.10 34.80
N ARG A 44 -7.09 -6.53 35.53
CA ARG A 44 -7.94 -7.68 35.15
C ARG A 44 -9.35 -7.20 34.82
N PHE A 45 -9.81 -7.50 33.62
CA PHE A 45 -11.19 -7.20 33.20
C PHE A 45 -12.15 -8.30 33.64
N HIS A 46 -13.34 -7.92 34.11
CA HIS A 46 -14.43 -8.85 34.40
C HIS A 46 -14.85 -9.61 33.14
N GLN A 47 -15.06 -8.88 32.02
CA GLN A 47 -15.32 -9.47 30.70
C GLN A 47 -14.13 -9.29 29.74
N SER A 48 -13.03 -9.98 30.01
CA SER A 48 -11.79 -9.90 29.20
C SER A 48 -12.01 -10.17 27.70
N ARG A 49 -12.89 -11.13 27.35
CA ARG A 49 -13.22 -11.44 25.94
C ARG A 49 -13.92 -10.27 25.24
N LEU A 50 -14.91 -9.67 25.90
CA LEU A 50 -15.67 -8.56 25.33
C LEU A 50 -14.79 -7.34 25.09
N VAL A 51 -13.95 -6.99 26.06
CA VAL A 51 -12.98 -5.89 25.92
C VAL A 51 -11.99 -6.16 24.79
N HIS A 52 -11.54 -7.41 24.66
CA HIS A 52 -10.67 -7.82 23.57
C HIS A 52 -11.33 -7.63 22.21
N ASP A 53 -12.55 -8.14 22.04
CA ASP A 53 -13.29 -8.07 20.77
C ASP A 53 -13.65 -6.62 20.41
N PHE A 54 -14.00 -5.80 21.40
CA PHE A 54 -14.25 -4.36 21.21
C PHE A 54 -13.03 -3.63 20.65
N ILE A 55 -11.86 -3.82 21.27
CA ILE A 55 -10.61 -3.18 20.82
C ILE A 55 -10.21 -3.69 19.43
N TYR A 56 -10.33 -5.01 19.19
CA TYR A 56 -10.04 -5.61 17.90
C TYR A 56 -10.90 -4.99 16.78
N GLN A 57 -12.22 -4.94 16.98
CA GLN A 57 -13.15 -4.39 15.98
C GLN A 57 -12.95 -2.89 15.77
N GLY A 58 -12.69 -2.13 16.84
CA GLY A 58 -12.41 -0.70 16.75
C GLY A 58 -11.17 -0.38 15.91
N VAL A 59 -10.06 -1.08 16.19
CA VAL A 59 -8.81 -0.92 15.43
C VAL A 59 -9.00 -1.37 13.99
N LEU A 60 -9.65 -2.52 13.77
CA LEU A 60 -9.90 -3.07 12.44
C LEU A 60 -10.75 -2.11 11.59
N SER A 61 -11.79 -1.51 12.18
CA SER A 61 -12.67 -0.55 11.49
C SER A 61 -11.92 0.70 11.05
N VAL A 62 -11.05 1.26 11.89
CA VAL A 62 -10.23 2.43 11.54
C VAL A 62 -9.21 2.09 10.45
N LEU A 63 -8.57 0.92 10.53
CA LEU A 63 -7.62 0.48 9.51
C LEU A 63 -8.31 0.28 8.14
N GLN A 64 -9.55 -0.19 8.12
CA GLN A 64 -10.35 -0.30 6.89
C GLN A 64 -10.68 1.08 6.32
N GLN A 65 -11.11 2.03 7.14
CA GLN A 65 -11.42 3.41 6.71
C GLN A 65 -10.21 4.13 6.12
N GLN A 66 -9.01 3.92 6.65
CA GLN A 66 -7.79 4.54 6.10
C GLN A 66 -7.41 3.99 4.73
N LEU A 67 -7.64 2.71 4.46
CA LEU A 67 -7.40 2.10 3.15
C LEU A 67 -8.42 2.57 2.10
N GLU A 68 -9.64 2.92 2.54
CA GLU A 68 -10.70 3.42 1.69
C GLU A 68 -10.65 4.93 1.45
N THR A 69 -9.66 5.65 1.99
CA THR A 69 -9.46 7.07 1.61
C THR A 69 -9.04 7.08 0.16
N PRO A 70 -9.94 7.40 -0.80
CA PRO A 70 -9.58 7.42 -2.19
C PRO A 70 -8.63 8.60 -2.31
N LEU A 71 -7.39 8.35 -2.73
CA LEU A 71 -6.65 9.40 -3.40
C LEU A 71 -7.60 9.92 -4.49
N PRO A 72 -7.86 11.23 -4.57
CA PRO A 72 -8.62 11.77 -5.69
C PRO A 72 -7.76 11.55 -6.95
N LEU A 73 -7.93 10.38 -7.57
CA LEU A 73 -7.33 9.99 -8.83
C LEU A 73 -8.27 10.30 -10.00
N ASP A 74 -9.44 10.90 -9.74
CA ASP A 74 -10.46 11.24 -10.74
C ASP A 74 -10.67 12.74 -10.94
N ASP A 75 -9.71 13.57 -10.53
CA ASP A 75 -9.53 14.89 -11.12
C ASP A 75 -8.11 14.91 -11.73
N GLU A 76 -7.89 14.08 -12.74
CA GLU A 76 -7.00 14.49 -13.82
C GLU A 76 -7.76 15.63 -14.51
N PRO A 77 -7.46 16.92 -14.26
CA PRO A 77 -7.90 17.94 -15.19
C PRO A 77 -7.30 17.52 -16.53
N GLN A 78 -8.16 17.04 -17.44
CA GLN A 78 -7.87 16.87 -18.86
C GLN A 78 -6.82 17.93 -19.21
N PRO A 79 -5.57 17.57 -19.55
CA PRO A 79 -4.52 18.56 -19.67
C PRO A 79 -5.02 19.56 -20.69
N ALA A 80 -5.35 20.77 -20.22
CA ALA A 80 -5.83 21.83 -21.09
C ALA A 80 -4.82 21.87 -22.24
N PRO A 81 -5.25 21.79 -23.51
CA PRO A 81 -4.32 21.72 -24.63
C PRO A 81 -3.36 22.89 -24.45
N ARG A 82 -2.11 22.57 -24.09
CA ARG A 82 -1.07 23.58 -23.92
C ARG A 82 -0.96 24.21 -25.29
N ALA A 83 -1.49 25.42 -25.44
CA ALA A 83 -1.36 26.17 -26.67
C ALA A 83 0.14 26.46 -26.81
N ILE A 84 0.86 25.59 -27.51
CA ILE A 84 2.24 25.81 -27.89
C ILE A 84 2.15 26.99 -28.85
N PRO A 85 2.64 28.20 -28.49
CA PRO A 85 2.63 29.30 -29.44
C PRO A 85 3.48 28.86 -30.62
N GLU A 86 2.90 28.95 -31.82
CA GLU A 86 3.60 28.67 -33.06
C GLU A 86 4.88 29.51 -33.08
N ASN A 87 6.02 28.83 -33.22
CA ASN A 87 7.33 29.44 -33.17
C ASN A 87 7.35 30.59 -34.19
N ARG A 88 7.54 31.82 -33.70
CA ARG A 88 7.54 33.02 -34.54
C ARG A 88 8.55 32.78 -35.66
N VAL A 89 8.09 32.79 -36.91
CA VAL A 89 8.76 32.37 -38.17
C VAL A 89 10.19 32.90 -38.39
N ALA A 90 10.67 33.81 -37.55
CA ALA A 90 12.01 34.40 -37.58
C ALA A 90 13.09 33.55 -36.88
N ALA A 91 12.74 32.65 -35.95
CA ALA A 91 13.67 31.69 -35.38
C ALA A 91 13.58 30.40 -36.19
N GLY A 92 14.66 30.00 -36.85
CA GLY A 92 14.68 28.79 -37.70
C GLY A 92 14.15 27.52 -37.02
N ARG A 93 14.01 26.44 -37.80
CA ARG A 93 13.43 25.17 -37.32
C ARG A 93 14.17 24.62 -36.08
N ASN A 94 13.41 24.26 -35.05
CA ASN A 94 13.93 23.62 -33.84
C ASN A 94 14.15 22.12 -34.10
N HIS A 95 15.39 21.70 -34.34
CA HIS A 95 15.76 20.27 -34.49
C HIS A 95 15.47 19.41 -33.25
N PHE A 96 15.36 20.03 -32.07
CA PHE A 96 15.11 19.32 -30.81
C PHE A 96 13.62 19.01 -30.55
N ALA A 97 12.71 19.53 -31.37
CA ALA A 97 11.27 19.32 -31.24
C ALA A 97 10.74 18.23 -32.20
N GLU A 98 11.62 17.49 -32.88
CA GLU A 98 11.18 16.35 -33.66
C GLU A 98 10.71 15.24 -32.71
N PRO A 99 9.48 14.71 -32.88
CA PRO A 99 9.07 13.54 -32.14
C PRO A 99 10.01 12.41 -32.55
N ALA A 100 10.80 11.91 -31.60
CA ALA A 100 11.67 10.76 -31.82
C ALA A 100 10.82 9.64 -32.44
N VAL A 101 11.09 9.35 -33.71
CA VAL A 101 10.51 8.21 -34.42
C VAL A 101 10.85 6.99 -33.56
N ARG A 102 9.85 6.39 -32.92
CA ARG A 102 10.03 5.14 -32.18
C ARG A 102 10.59 4.12 -33.17
N GLU A 103 11.85 3.76 -32.98
CA GLU A 103 12.52 2.73 -33.76
C GLU A 103 11.68 1.45 -33.71
N PRO A 104 11.35 0.82 -34.85
CA PRO A 104 10.63 -0.44 -34.84
C PRO A 104 11.51 -1.50 -34.15
N VAL A 105 10.93 -2.14 -33.13
CA VAL A 105 11.51 -3.27 -32.40
C VAL A 105 12.17 -4.25 -33.38
N ALA A 106 13.49 -4.40 -33.27
CA ALA A 106 14.27 -5.33 -34.06
C ALA A 106 13.75 -6.78 -33.92
N PRO A 107 13.79 -7.60 -34.98
CA PRO A 107 13.30 -8.98 -34.94
C PRO A 107 14.16 -9.84 -34.01
N ARG A 108 13.50 -10.61 -33.14
CA ARG A 108 14.14 -11.58 -32.26
C ARG A 108 14.84 -12.65 -33.10
N TYR A 109 16.14 -12.81 -32.87
CA TYR A 109 16.98 -13.85 -33.47
C TYR A 109 16.50 -15.23 -33.00
N THR A 110 15.95 -16.04 -33.91
CA THR A 110 15.72 -17.48 -33.69
C THR A 110 16.99 -18.24 -34.07
N PRO A 111 17.62 -19.01 -33.16
CA PRO A 111 18.72 -19.88 -33.54
C PRO A 111 18.22 -21.05 -34.39
N ALA A 112 18.86 -21.29 -35.53
CA ALA A 112 18.59 -22.41 -36.42
C ALA A 112 19.04 -23.74 -35.78
N PRO A 113 18.30 -24.86 -35.97
CA PRO A 113 18.77 -26.17 -35.55
C PRO A 113 19.88 -26.65 -36.48
N ALA A 114 21.03 -27.03 -35.90
CA ALA A 114 22.16 -27.60 -36.60
C ALA A 114 21.80 -28.94 -37.25
N SER A 115 22.00 -29.03 -38.56
CA SER A 115 21.87 -30.26 -39.34
C SER A 115 23.01 -31.23 -38.99
N GLY A 116 22.74 -32.22 -38.15
CA GLY A 116 23.58 -33.40 -37.97
C GLY A 116 23.27 -34.44 -39.05
N SER A 117 24.03 -34.41 -40.15
CA SER A 117 24.11 -35.49 -41.13
C SER A 117 25.33 -36.34 -40.80
N ARG A 118 25.17 -37.67 -40.67
CA ARG A 118 26.05 -38.72 -41.20
C ARG A 118 25.45 -40.12 -40.97
N PRO A 119 25.88 -41.15 -41.74
CA PRO A 119 24.96 -42.09 -42.37
C PRO A 119 25.12 -43.54 -41.88
N ALA A 120 24.26 -44.39 -42.44
CA ALA A 120 24.16 -45.83 -42.23
C ALA A 120 25.43 -46.63 -42.57
N ALA A 121 25.71 -47.63 -41.74
CA ALA A 121 26.32 -48.92 -42.07
C ALA A 121 25.91 -49.92 -40.97
#